data_AF-A0A1G2G2L0-F1
#
_entry.id   AF-A0A1G2G2L0-F1
#
_cell.length_a   1.000
_cell.length_b   1.000
_cell.length_c   1.000
_cell.angle_alpha   90.00
_cell.angle_beta   90.00
_cell.angle_gamma   90.00
#
_symmetry.space_group_name_H-M   'P 1'
#
loop_
_entity.id
_entity.type
_entity.pdbx_description
1 polymer ?
#
loop_
_entity_poly.entity_id
_entity_poly.type
_entity_poly.pdbx_seq_one_letter_code
_entity_poly.pdbx_strand_id
1 'polypeptide(L)'
;MISLQKNIPTRFQKTHQSHGFSLIESLVAISVLVLAITGPVVLATQSLRGIAPNRDKLVAVHLMQEGYELLRNVRDRNVHIIVADVPGPPDPPPWDNNICQAGGGIPVAGCDREIACARTNCDAPSLQPYTGTPLNLDTATGFYNYAGVGGTNNATVFVRRVRLEQAPFPSGALDTDMQIKYTITVSWQDRFSPKSVQTSGYLTNWR
;
A
#
# COMPACT_ATOMS: atom_id res chain seq x y z
N MET A 1 84.76 51.56 -37.55
CA MET A 1 83.85 50.55 -36.96
C MET A 1 82.49 51.20 -36.77
N ILE A 2 81.54 50.95 -37.67
CA ILE A 2 80.14 51.35 -37.48
C ILE A 2 79.28 50.11 -37.71
N SER A 3 78.48 49.82 -36.70
CA SER A 3 77.70 48.61 -36.45
C SER A 3 76.48 48.50 -37.37
N LEU A 4 76.24 47.32 -37.94
CA LEU A 4 74.99 46.95 -38.61
C LEU A 4 74.01 46.39 -37.56
N GLN A 5 72.95 47.12 -37.22
CA GLN A 5 71.82 46.54 -36.49
C GLN A 5 70.75 46.04 -37.46
N LYS A 6 70.63 44.71 -37.50
CA LYS A 6 69.58 43.96 -38.22
C LYS A 6 68.30 43.99 -37.39
N ASN A 7 67.30 44.77 -37.80
CA ASN A 7 65.97 44.73 -37.21
C ASN A 7 65.16 43.57 -37.80
N ILE A 8 64.86 42.57 -36.97
CA ILE A 8 63.89 41.51 -37.29
C ILE A 8 62.60 41.83 -36.51
N PRO A 9 61.51 42.26 -37.15
CA PRO A 9 60.23 42.39 -36.46
C PRO A 9 59.58 41.00 -36.35
N THR A 10 59.55 40.45 -35.14
CA THR A 10 58.66 39.34 -34.79
C THR A 10 57.35 39.89 -34.21
N ARG A 11 56.28 39.87 -35.00
CA ARG A 11 54.93 39.98 -34.43
C ARG A 11 53.91 39.25 -35.30
N PHE A 12 53.76 37.95 -35.06
CA PHE A 12 52.53 37.25 -35.43
C PHE A 12 51.43 37.69 -34.46
N GLN A 13 50.65 38.70 -34.84
CA GLN A 13 49.40 39.02 -34.16
C GLN A 13 48.34 37.97 -34.54
N LYS A 14 47.86 37.21 -33.56
CA LYS A 14 46.65 36.39 -33.71
C LYS A 14 45.47 37.34 -33.87
N THR A 15 44.84 37.35 -35.04
CA THR A 15 43.58 38.05 -35.28
C THR A 15 42.46 37.30 -34.58
N HIS A 16 41.79 37.93 -33.63
CA HIS A 16 40.57 37.39 -33.03
C HIS A 16 39.43 37.57 -34.05
N GLN A 17 39.15 36.52 -34.82
CA GLN A 17 38.04 36.49 -35.75
C GLN A 17 36.73 36.46 -34.95
N SER A 18 36.08 37.62 -34.82
CA SER A 18 34.77 37.76 -34.19
C SER A 18 33.71 37.37 -35.22
N HIS A 19 33.35 36.09 -35.24
CA HIS A 19 32.30 35.58 -36.13
C HIS A 19 30.93 35.92 -35.53
N GLY A 20 30.06 36.55 -36.33
CA GLY A 20 28.64 36.70 -36.00
C GLY A 20 27.87 35.42 -36.29
N PHE A 21 26.81 35.14 -35.52
CA PHE A 21 25.93 34.00 -35.76
C PHE A 21 25.10 34.19 -37.04
N SER A 22 25.00 33.14 -37.84
CA SER A 22 24.09 33.13 -39.00
C SER A 22 22.65 32.84 -38.56
N LEU A 23 21.67 33.38 -39.29
CA LEU A 23 20.24 33.09 -39.06
C LEU A 23 19.94 31.59 -39.19
N ILE A 24 20.58 30.91 -40.14
CA ILE A 24 20.39 29.46 -40.34
C ILE A 24 20.94 28.65 -39.16
N GLU A 25 22.04 29.09 -38.55
CA GLU A 25 22.65 28.44 -37.40
C GLU A 25 21.76 28.57 -36.16
N SER A 26 21.17 29.75 -35.96
CA SER A 26 20.18 29.98 -34.90
C SER A 26 18.93 29.10 -35.08
N LEU A 27 18.48 28.92 -36.31
CA LEU A 27 17.33 28.05 -36.62
C LEU A 27 17.63 26.58 -36.32
N VAL A 28 18.82 26.10 -36.71
CA VAL A 28 19.27 24.73 -36.39
C VAL A 28 19.44 24.57 -34.88
N ALA A 29 20.03 25.54 -34.19
CA ALA A 29 20.24 25.50 -32.74
C ALA A 29 18.91 25.42 -31.97
N ILE A 30 17.91 26.23 -32.34
CA ILE A 30 16.57 26.16 -31.73
C ILE A 30 15.91 24.81 -32.03
N SER A 31 16.08 24.27 -33.24
CA SER A 31 15.50 22.96 -33.61
C SER A 31 16.08 21.83 -32.75
N VAL A 32 17.40 21.81 -32.56
CA VAL A 32 18.07 20.84 -31.68
C VAL A 32 17.66 21.05 -30.22
N LEU A 33 17.52 22.29 -29.77
CA LEU A 33 17.08 22.62 -28.41
C LEU A 33 15.66 22.11 -28.12
N VAL A 34 14.72 22.28 -29.05
CA VAL A 34 13.35 21.78 -28.90
C VAL A 34 13.34 20.25 -28.78
N LEU A 35 14.09 19.55 -29.64
CA LEU A 35 14.22 18.09 -29.57
C LEU A 35 14.84 17.64 -28.24
N ALA A 36 15.87 18.36 -27.77
CA ALA A 36 16.56 18.07 -26.52
C ALA A 36 15.64 18.25 -25.29
N ILE A 37 14.75 19.25 -25.28
CA ILE A 37 13.84 19.51 -24.16
C ILE A 37 12.62 18.58 -24.17
N THR A 38 12.15 18.17 -25.35
CA THR A 38 10.92 17.38 -25.48
C THR A 38 11.01 16.03 -24.77
N GLY A 39 12.14 15.33 -24.88
CA GLY A 39 12.34 14.02 -24.24
C GLY A 39 12.16 14.07 -22.71
N PRO A 40 12.94 14.90 -21.99
CA PRO A 40 12.80 15.09 -20.54
C PRO A 40 11.39 15.50 -20.10
N VAL A 41 10.72 16.38 -20.83
CA VAL A 41 9.35 16.82 -20.51
C VAL A 41 8.36 15.66 -20.61
N VAL A 42 8.43 14.87 -21.69
CA VAL A 42 7.56 13.70 -21.85
C VAL A 42 7.78 12.71 -20.70
N LEU A 43 9.03 12.41 -20.36
CA LEU A 43 9.34 11.52 -19.24
C LEU A 43 8.78 12.05 -17.91
N ALA A 44 8.97 13.33 -17.62
CA ALA A 44 8.44 13.95 -16.41
C ALA A 44 6.90 13.86 -16.33
N THR A 45 6.20 14.13 -17.44
CA THR A 45 4.73 14.02 -17.47
C THR A 45 4.24 12.58 -17.28
N GLN A 46 4.98 11.59 -17.79
CA GLN A 46 4.67 10.18 -17.58
C GLN A 46 4.87 9.77 -16.11
N SER A 47 5.96 10.21 -15.48
CA SER A 47 6.20 9.96 -14.05
C SER A 47 5.08 10.52 -13.17
N LEU A 48 4.60 11.74 -13.46
CA LEU A 48 3.51 12.36 -12.71
C LEU A 48 2.18 11.60 -12.84
N ARG A 49 1.88 11.05 -14.02
CA ARG A 49 0.65 10.26 -14.24
C ARG A 49 0.61 8.98 -13.39
N GLY A 50 1.76 8.43 -13.02
CA GLY A 50 1.86 7.22 -12.19
C GLY A 50 1.68 7.46 -10.68
N ILE A 51 1.72 8.71 -10.19
CA ILE A 51 1.76 8.99 -8.75
C ILE A 51 0.45 8.60 -8.06
N ALA A 52 -0.69 9.07 -8.57
CA ALA A 52 -1.99 8.81 -7.97
C ALA A 52 -2.32 7.31 -7.85
N PRO A 53 -2.25 6.49 -8.93
CA PRO A 53 -2.56 5.07 -8.82
C PRO A 53 -1.56 4.30 -7.94
N ASN A 54 -0.30 4.73 -7.90
CA ASN A 54 0.70 4.13 -7.00
C ASN A 54 0.42 4.46 -5.54
N ARG A 55 -0.03 5.69 -5.24
CA ARG A 55 -0.44 6.07 -3.88
C ARG A 55 -1.59 5.20 -3.39
N ASP A 56 -2.63 5.03 -4.19
CA ASP A 56 -3.80 4.23 -3.79
C ASP A 56 -3.43 2.76 -3.58
N LYS A 57 -2.56 2.22 -4.45
CA LYS A 57 -2.01 0.87 -4.27
C LYS A 57 -1.21 0.74 -2.97
N LEU A 58 -0.39 1.73 -2.63
CA LEU A 58 0.35 1.73 -1.36
C LEU A 58 -0.61 1.76 -0.17
N VAL A 59 -1.62 2.63 -0.17
CA VAL A 59 -2.65 2.66 0.89
C VAL A 59 -3.33 1.30 1.02
N ALA A 60 -3.74 0.70 -0.10
CA ALA A 60 -4.38 -0.61 -0.10
C ALA A 60 -3.49 -1.72 0.48
N VAL A 61 -2.18 -1.70 0.21
CA VAL A 61 -1.22 -2.66 0.80
C VAL A 61 -1.12 -2.47 2.31
N HIS A 62 -1.05 -1.24 2.81
CA HIS A 62 -1.01 -0.98 4.25
C HIS A 62 -2.33 -1.41 4.93
N LEU A 63 -3.48 -1.14 4.31
CA LEU A 63 -4.79 -1.59 4.81
C LEU A 63 -4.92 -3.11 4.86
N MET A 64 -4.31 -3.79 3.89
CA MET A 64 -4.26 -5.25 3.83
C MET A 64 -3.37 -5.82 4.94
N GLN A 65 -2.20 -5.21 5.18
CA GLN A 65 -1.30 -5.58 6.28
C GLN A 65 -1.96 -5.32 7.64
N GLU A 66 -2.55 -4.14 7.83
CA GLU A 66 -3.32 -3.81 9.03
C GLU A 66 -4.45 -4.81 9.26
N GLY A 67 -5.20 -5.18 8.21
CA GLY A 67 -6.24 -6.20 8.31
C GLY A 67 -5.72 -7.54 8.84
N TYR A 68 -4.51 -7.94 8.48
CA TYR A 68 -3.89 -9.16 9.00
C TYR A 68 -3.56 -9.02 10.49
N GLU A 69 -2.95 -7.90 10.89
CA GLU A 69 -2.63 -7.64 12.30
C GLU A 69 -3.88 -7.58 13.18
N LEU A 70 -4.97 -6.99 12.68
CA LEU A 70 -6.23 -6.96 13.41
C LEU A 70 -6.89 -8.35 13.49
N LEU A 71 -6.84 -9.15 12.42
CA LEU A 71 -7.30 -10.55 12.45
C LEU A 71 -6.50 -11.36 13.48
N ARG A 72 -5.18 -11.17 13.53
CA ARG A 72 -4.30 -11.79 14.52
C ARG A 72 -4.64 -11.33 15.94
N ASN A 73 -4.90 -10.05 16.14
CA ASN A 73 -5.31 -9.49 17.43
C ASN A 73 -6.63 -10.14 17.93
N VAL A 74 -7.63 -10.32 17.06
CA VAL A 74 -8.88 -11.04 17.45
C VAL A 74 -8.57 -12.43 17.97
N ARG A 75 -7.71 -13.18 17.25
CA ARG A 75 -7.28 -14.52 17.66
C ARG A 75 -6.52 -14.50 18.98
N ASP A 76 -5.54 -13.61 19.11
CA ASP A 76 -4.67 -13.56 20.29
C ASP A 76 -5.47 -13.17 21.53
N ARG A 77 -6.49 -12.31 21.38
CA ARG A 77 -7.43 -12.00 22.45
C ARG A 77 -8.26 -13.22 22.88
N ASN A 78 -8.73 -14.03 21.93
CA ASN A 78 -9.43 -15.27 22.27
C ASN A 78 -8.52 -16.25 23.03
N VAL A 79 -7.26 -16.38 22.61
CA VAL A 79 -6.28 -17.24 23.31
C VAL A 79 -5.92 -16.71 24.68
N HIS A 80 -5.77 -15.39 24.83
CA HIS A 80 -5.53 -14.77 26.13
C HIS A 80 -6.63 -15.13 27.14
N ILE A 81 -7.91 -15.12 26.72
CA ILE A 81 -9.04 -15.52 27.59
C ILE A 81 -8.90 -16.98 28.04
N ILE A 82 -8.39 -17.86 27.19
CA ILE A 82 -8.20 -19.29 27.51
C ILE A 82 -7.08 -19.51 28.53
N VAL A 83 -5.96 -18.78 28.43
CA VAL A 83 -4.76 -19.04 29.24
C VAL A 83 -4.69 -18.26 30.55
N ALA A 84 -5.51 -17.22 30.72
CA ALA A 84 -5.31 -16.24 31.79
C ALA A 84 -5.84 -16.62 33.19
N ASP A 85 -6.27 -17.86 33.47
CA ASP A 85 -6.84 -18.29 34.77
C ASP A 85 -7.89 -17.30 35.35
N VAL A 86 -8.52 -16.51 34.49
CA VAL A 86 -9.62 -15.63 34.87
C VAL A 86 -10.78 -16.54 35.26
N PRO A 87 -11.59 -16.24 36.30
CA PRO A 87 -12.82 -16.95 36.56
C PRO A 87 -13.77 -16.76 35.37
N GLY A 88 -13.58 -17.58 34.36
CA GLY A 88 -14.35 -17.60 33.13
C GLY A 88 -15.62 -18.41 33.31
N PRO A 89 -16.51 -18.40 32.31
CA PRO A 89 -17.55 -19.40 32.22
C PRO A 89 -16.94 -20.83 32.32
N PRO A 90 -17.70 -21.83 32.81
CA PRO A 90 -17.21 -23.20 32.99
C PRO A 90 -16.52 -23.79 31.76
N ASP A 91 -16.88 -23.31 30.56
CA ASP A 91 -16.28 -23.64 29.28
C ASP A 91 -15.70 -22.37 28.63
N PRO A 92 -14.36 -22.20 28.58
CA PRO A 92 -13.77 -21.07 27.89
C PRO A 92 -14.06 -21.15 26.37
N PRO A 93 -14.35 -20.02 25.71
CA PRO A 93 -14.59 -20.01 24.27
C PRO A 93 -13.35 -20.51 23.51
N PRO A 94 -13.51 -21.19 22.36
CA PRO A 94 -12.37 -21.66 21.58
C PRO A 94 -11.57 -20.49 20.99
N TRP A 95 -10.33 -20.77 20.58
CA TRP A 95 -9.39 -19.75 20.06
C TRP A 95 -9.93 -19.04 18.80
N ASP A 96 -10.81 -19.69 18.05
CA ASP A 96 -11.44 -19.21 16.82
C ASP A 96 -12.83 -18.62 17.04
N ASN A 97 -13.24 -18.44 18.30
CA ASN A 97 -14.53 -17.85 18.66
C ASN A 97 -14.71 -16.47 18.00
N ASN A 98 -15.88 -16.23 17.39
CA ASN A 98 -16.22 -14.98 16.70
C ASN A 98 -15.26 -14.58 15.56
N ILE A 99 -14.36 -15.47 15.11
CA ILE A 99 -13.61 -15.25 13.87
C ILE A 99 -14.55 -15.37 12.66
N CYS A 100 -15.45 -16.36 12.70
CA CYS A 100 -16.40 -16.61 11.63
C CYS A 100 -17.82 -16.84 12.16
N GLN A 101 -17.94 -17.62 13.23
CA GLN A 101 -19.19 -17.94 13.91
C GLN A 101 -19.05 -17.76 15.42
N ALA A 102 -20.16 -17.46 16.09
CA ALA A 102 -20.20 -17.48 17.54
C ALA A 102 -20.00 -18.91 18.03
N GLY A 103 -19.15 -19.10 19.04
CA GLY A 103 -18.78 -20.42 19.55
C GLY A 103 -17.67 -21.13 18.77
N GLY A 104 -17.07 -20.49 17.76
CA GLY A 104 -15.98 -21.06 16.96
C GLY A 104 -16.45 -21.84 15.73
N GLY A 105 -15.50 -22.32 14.94
CA GLY A 105 -15.73 -23.06 13.71
C GLY A 105 -15.77 -22.20 12.44
N ILE A 106 -15.42 -22.83 11.33
CA ILE A 106 -15.52 -22.27 9.97
C ILE A 106 -16.54 -23.11 9.18
N PRO A 107 -17.57 -22.52 8.55
CA PRO A 107 -18.47 -23.24 7.65
C PRO A 107 -17.72 -23.84 6.46
N VAL A 108 -18.24 -24.92 5.89
CA VAL A 108 -17.68 -25.52 4.65
C VAL A 108 -17.65 -24.50 3.51
N ALA A 109 -18.69 -23.65 3.42
CA ALA A 109 -18.76 -22.57 2.43
C ALA A 109 -17.81 -21.39 2.74
N GLY A 110 -17.05 -21.43 3.83
CA GLY A 110 -16.31 -20.31 4.39
C GLY A 110 -17.21 -19.19 4.89
N CYS A 111 -16.61 -18.08 5.31
CA CYS A 111 -17.33 -16.85 5.60
C CYS A 111 -16.53 -15.62 5.21
N ASP A 112 -17.27 -14.54 4.99
CA ASP A 112 -16.72 -13.23 4.69
C ASP A 112 -17.02 -12.29 5.83
N ARG A 113 -15.97 -11.60 6.28
CA ARG A 113 -16.02 -10.68 7.40
C ARG A 113 -15.43 -9.32 7.06
N GLU A 114 -15.88 -8.33 7.79
CA GLU A 114 -15.26 -7.01 7.94
C GLU A 114 -14.68 -6.90 9.34
N ILE A 115 -13.58 -6.17 9.49
CA ILE A 115 -12.97 -5.95 10.80
C ILE A 115 -13.38 -4.58 11.31
N ALA A 116 -14.33 -4.56 12.24
CA ALA A 116 -14.80 -3.35 12.91
C ALA A 116 -13.89 -3.01 14.10
N CYS A 117 -13.42 -1.76 14.13
CA CYS A 117 -12.60 -1.19 15.20
C CYS A 117 -13.19 0.14 15.67
N ALA A 118 -12.95 0.48 16.94
CA ALA A 118 -13.33 1.78 17.50
C ALA A 118 -12.46 2.92 16.92
N ARG A 119 -12.99 4.16 16.87
CA ARG A 119 -12.36 5.33 16.25
C ARG A 119 -11.01 5.74 16.84
N THR A 120 -10.79 5.50 18.13
CA THR A 120 -9.63 6.02 18.88
C THR A 120 -8.46 5.05 18.95
N ASN A 121 -8.75 3.75 18.96
CA ASN A 121 -7.79 2.67 19.12
C ASN A 121 -8.41 1.36 18.62
N CYS A 122 -7.58 0.52 18.00
CA CYS A 122 -7.96 -0.80 17.53
C CYS A 122 -7.59 -1.88 18.56
N ASP A 123 -7.79 -1.63 19.86
CA ASP A 123 -7.35 -2.53 20.93
C ASP A 123 -8.28 -3.74 21.08
N ALA A 124 -9.55 -3.57 20.68
CA ALA A 124 -10.55 -4.62 20.71
C ALA A 124 -11.27 -4.77 19.35
N PRO A 125 -10.57 -5.21 18.28
CA PRO A 125 -11.19 -5.43 16.97
C PRO A 125 -12.26 -6.51 17.09
N SER A 126 -13.32 -6.39 16.29
CA SER A 126 -14.33 -7.43 16.15
C SER A 126 -14.54 -7.74 14.68
N LEU A 127 -14.72 -9.02 14.35
CA LEU A 127 -15.11 -9.42 13.02
C LEU A 127 -16.63 -9.32 12.93
N GLN A 128 -17.16 -8.66 11.90
CA GLN A 128 -18.58 -8.51 11.62
C GLN A 128 -18.89 -9.14 10.26
N PRO A 129 -20.15 -9.51 9.96
CA PRO A 129 -20.52 -10.00 8.64
C PRO A 129 -20.12 -9.01 7.55
N TYR A 130 -19.55 -9.52 6.45
CA TYR A 130 -19.16 -8.66 5.33
C TYR A 130 -20.39 -8.02 4.67
N THR A 131 -20.35 -6.70 4.50
CA THR A 131 -21.42 -5.90 3.88
C THR A 131 -20.96 -5.21 2.60
N GLY A 132 -19.65 -5.20 2.33
CA GLY A 132 -19.05 -4.44 1.24
C GLY A 132 -18.96 -2.95 1.53
N THR A 133 -19.00 -2.57 2.81
CA THR A 133 -18.96 -1.15 3.20
C THR A 133 -17.55 -0.59 3.00
N PRO A 134 -17.39 0.57 2.34
CA PRO A 134 -16.09 1.23 2.24
C PRO A 134 -15.57 1.68 3.61
N LEU A 135 -14.26 1.63 3.78
CA LEU A 135 -13.57 2.20 4.94
C LEU A 135 -13.67 3.72 4.91
N ASN A 136 -13.83 4.32 6.07
CA ASN A 136 -13.79 5.77 6.27
C ASN A 136 -12.45 6.15 6.91
N LEU A 137 -11.88 7.28 6.49
CA LEU A 137 -10.67 7.83 7.07
C LEU A 137 -11.05 8.90 8.09
N ASP A 138 -10.66 8.67 9.35
CA ASP A 138 -10.71 9.71 10.36
C ASP A 138 -9.53 10.67 10.16
N THR A 139 -9.82 11.91 9.77
CA THR A 139 -8.81 12.94 9.51
C THR A 139 -8.14 13.49 10.76
N ALA A 140 -8.71 13.26 11.95
CA ALA A 140 -8.09 13.68 13.21
C ALA A 140 -7.04 12.67 13.70
N THR A 141 -7.26 11.38 13.47
CA THR A 141 -6.36 10.31 13.95
C THR A 141 -5.52 9.67 12.84
N GLY A 142 -5.96 9.80 11.58
CA GLY A 142 -5.35 9.14 10.42
C GLY A 142 -5.73 7.66 10.26
N PHE A 143 -6.64 7.13 11.07
CA PHE A 143 -7.03 5.72 11.04
C PHE A 143 -8.23 5.46 10.13
N TYR A 144 -8.20 4.28 9.49
CA TYR A 144 -9.32 3.76 8.73
C TYR A 144 -10.27 2.97 9.64
N ASN A 145 -11.57 3.17 9.46
CA ASN A 145 -12.59 2.55 10.32
C ASN A 145 -13.94 2.43 9.58
N TYR A 146 -14.94 1.84 10.25
CA TYR A 146 -16.30 1.67 9.74
C TYR A 146 -17.33 2.57 10.44
N ALA A 147 -16.89 3.56 11.22
CA ALA A 147 -17.80 4.50 11.86
C ALA A 147 -18.48 5.37 10.80
N GLY A 148 -19.69 5.86 11.11
CA GLY A 148 -20.47 6.69 10.19
C GLY A 148 -19.70 7.91 9.69
N VAL A 149 -19.94 8.27 8.42
CA VAL A 149 -19.38 9.47 7.78
C VAL A 149 -19.92 10.72 8.48
N GLY A 150 -19.03 11.67 8.78
CA GLY A 150 -19.38 12.89 9.49
C GLY A 150 -18.35 13.32 10.54
N GLY A 151 -18.30 14.62 10.83
CA GLY A 151 -17.26 15.22 11.65
C GLY A 151 -15.90 15.07 10.97
N THR A 152 -14.98 14.32 11.60
CA THR A 152 -13.63 14.05 11.09
C THR A 152 -13.55 12.87 10.12
N ASN A 153 -14.63 12.08 9.98
CA ASN A 153 -14.64 10.85 9.19
C ASN A 153 -15.12 11.08 7.76
N ASN A 154 -14.23 10.83 6.80
CA ASN A 154 -14.46 10.99 5.37
C ASN A 154 -14.56 9.63 4.69
N ALA A 155 -15.50 9.51 3.74
CA ALA A 155 -15.63 8.30 2.92
C ALA A 155 -14.39 8.08 2.04
N THR A 156 -13.96 6.82 1.91
CA THR A 156 -12.88 6.43 1.00
C THR A 156 -13.39 5.41 -0.02
N VAL A 157 -12.55 5.10 -1.01
CA VAL A 157 -12.86 4.12 -2.06
C VAL A 157 -12.45 2.68 -1.69
N PHE A 158 -11.81 2.49 -0.55
CA PHE A 158 -11.23 1.19 -0.18
C PHE A 158 -12.25 0.32 0.53
N VAL A 159 -12.47 -0.89 0.01
CA VAL A 159 -13.31 -1.93 0.64
C VAL A 159 -12.40 -3.07 1.07
N ARG A 160 -12.52 -3.49 2.34
CA ARG A 160 -11.74 -4.58 2.91
C ARG A 160 -12.64 -5.80 3.13
N ARG A 161 -12.21 -6.95 2.63
CA ARG A 161 -12.87 -8.25 2.80
C ARG A 161 -11.91 -9.23 3.44
N VAL A 162 -12.35 -9.90 4.50
CA VAL A 162 -11.63 -11.00 5.15
C VAL A 162 -12.39 -12.29 4.88
N ARG A 163 -11.85 -13.11 3.98
CA ARG A 163 -12.39 -14.41 3.64
C ARG A 163 -11.71 -15.48 4.51
N LEU A 164 -12.51 -16.32 5.16
CA LEU A 164 -12.05 -17.38 6.05
C LEU A 164 -12.60 -18.71 5.56
N GLU A 165 -11.73 -19.70 5.41
CA GLU A 165 -12.06 -21.00 4.83
C GLU A 165 -11.41 -22.12 5.65
N GLN A 166 -12.05 -23.29 5.66
CA GLN A 166 -11.47 -24.49 6.24
C GLN A 166 -10.20 -24.83 5.45
N ALA A 167 -9.06 -24.96 6.13
CA ALA A 167 -7.87 -25.54 5.54
C ALA A 167 -7.80 -27.02 5.91
N PRO A 168 -7.65 -27.94 4.94
CA PRO A 168 -7.48 -29.35 5.25
C PRO A 168 -6.19 -29.55 6.05
N PHE A 169 -6.28 -30.43 7.05
CA PHE A 169 -5.12 -30.92 7.77
C PHE A 169 -4.23 -31.73 6.85
N PRO A 170 -2.89 -31.55 6.88
CA PRO A 170 -2.00 -32.52 6.29
C PRO A 170 -2.17 -33.86 7.01
N SER A 171 -2.55 -34.92 6.28
CA SER A 171 -2.63 -36.28 6.83
C SER A 171 -1.28 -36.67 7.43
N GLY A 172 -1.26 -37.03 8.72
CA GLY A 172 -0.03 -37.38 9.45
C GLY A 172 0.61 -36.24 10.26
N ALA A 173 -0.04 -35.08 10.36
CA ALA A 173 0.38 -34.02 11.29
C ALA A 173 0.17 -34.47 12.75
N LEU A 174 1.15 -34.18 13.61
CA LEU A 174 1.09 -34.41 15.07
C LEU A 174 0.13 -33.45 15.79
N ASP A 175 -0.28 -32.38 15.10
CA ASP A 175 -1.22 -31.38 15.58
C ASP A 175 -2.56 -31.55 14.84
N THR A 176 -3.59 -31.96 15.58
CA THR A 176 -4.96 -32.16 15.08
C THR A 176 -5.81 -30.89 15.15
N ASP A 177 -5.23 -29.72 15.45
CA ASP A 177 -5.97 -28.47 15.61
C ASP A 177 -6.27 -27.76 14.29
N MET A 178 -7.55 -27.41 14.09
CA MET A 178 -8.07 -26.81 12.85
C MET A 178 -7.21 -25.63 12.40
N GLN A 179 -6.82 -25.63 11.13
CA GLN A 179 -6.18 -24.49 10.49
C GLN A 179 -7.24 -23.69 9.72
N ILE A 180 -7.20 -22.37 9.87
CA ILE A 180 -8.10 -21.46 9.16
C ILE A 180 -7.29 -20.78 8.06
N LYS A 181 -7.64 -21.02 6.80
CA LYS A 181 -7.08 -20.24 5.70
C LYS A 181 -7.75 -18.88 5.69
N TYR A 182 -6.96 -17.83 5.82
CA TYR A 182 -7.44 -16.47 5.64
C TYR A 182 -7.01 -15.91 4.29
N THR A 183 -7.87 -15.11 3.68
CA THR A 183 -7.53 -14.27 2.52
C THR A 183 -8.08 -12.87 2.79
N ILE A 184 -7.19 -11.89 2.86
CA ILE A 184 -7.54 -10.49 3.06
C ILE A 184 -7.39 -9.80 1.72
N THR A 185 -8.50 -9.24 1.25
CA THR A 185 -8.55 -8.50 0.00
C THR A 185 -8.93 -7.06 0.28
N VAL A 186 -8.15 -6.13 -0.24
CA VAL A 186 -8.53 -4.71 -0.29
C VAL A 186 -8.75 -4.35 -1.74
N SER A 187 -9.97 -3.94 -2.07
CA SER A 187 -10.36 -3.49 -3.40
C SER A 187 -10.67 -2.00 -3.40
N TRP A 188 -10.42 -1.36 -4.52
CA TRP A 188 -10.79 0.04 -4.76
C TRP A 188 -11.07 0.26 -6.23
N GLN A 189 -11.81 1.32 -6.52
CA GLN A 189 -12.07 1.71 -7.90
C GLN A 189 -11.04 2.74 -8.36
N ASP A 190 -10.15 2.33 -9.26
CA ASP A 190 -9.36 3.25 -10.07
C ASP A 190 -10.23 3.71 -11.26
N ARG A 191 -9.96 4.90 -11.81
CA ARG A 191 -10.84 5.69 -12.69
C ARG A 191 -11.67 4.92 -13.72
N PHE A 192 -11.13 3.82 -14.26
CA PHE A 192 -11.79 2.98 -15.27
C PHE A 192 -11.74 1.49 -14.97
N SER A 193 -11.14 1.06 -13.86
CA SER A 193 -10.98 -0.36 -13.58
C SER A 193 -10.93 -0.64 -12.08
N PRO A 194 -11.65 -1.66 -11.59
CA PRO A 194 -11.46 -2.12 -10.22
C PRO A 194 -10.02 -2.64 -10.08
N LYS A 195 -9.39 -2.29 -8.96
CA LYS A 195 -8.08 -2.77 -8.55
C LYS A 195 -8.21 -3.45 -7.21
N SER A 196 -7.33 -4.41 -6.96
CA SER A 196 -7.27 -5.09 -5.67
C SER A 196 -5.85 -5.53 -5.35
N VAL A 197 -5.58 -5.63 -4.06
CA VAL A 197 -4.42 -6.33 -3.49
C VAL A 197 -4.94 -7.39 -2.53
N GLN A 198 -4.22 -8.51 -2.44
CA GLN A 198 -4.61 -9.60 -1.56
C GLN A 198 -3.39 -10.24 -0.91
N THR A 199 -3.59 -10.72 0.31
CA THR A 199 -2.67 -11.60 1.01
C THR A 199 -3.44 -12.79 1.56
N SER A 200 -2.78 -13.93 1.66
CA SER A 200 -3.37 -15.15 2.19
C SER A 200 -2.38 -15.90 3.04
N GLY A 201 -2.87 -16.60 4.05
CA GLY A 201 -2.07 -17.45 4.90
C GLY A 201 -2.94 -18.35 5.76
N TYR A 202 -2.34 -18.88 6.81
CA TYR A 202 -3.01 -19.76 7.75
C TYR A 202 -2.99 -19.14 9.14
N LEU A 203 -4.12 -19.25 9.82
CA LEU A 203 -4.28 -18.92 11.23
C LEU A 203 -4.44 -20.24 11.99
N THR A 204 -3.66 -20.44 13.04
CA THR A 204 -3.57 -21.71 13.77
C THR A 204 -3.74 -21.50 15.28
N ASN A 205 -4.05 -22.59 15.99
CA ASN A 205 -4.11 -22.63 17.45
C ASN A 205 -2.73 -22.81 18.10
N TRP A 206 -1.72 -22.03 17.69
CA TRP A 206 -0.40 -22.14 18.30
C TRP A 206 -0.40 -21.54 19.73
N ARG A 207 0.18 -22.23 20.70
CA ARG A 207 0.33 -21.73 22.07
C ARG A 207 1.80 -21.60 22.43
#